data_AF-A0A6A4IFC3-F1
#
_entry.id   AF-A0A6A4IFC3-F1
#
_cell.length_a   1.000
_cell.length_b   1.000
_cell.length_c   1.000
_cell.angle_alpha   90.00
_cell.angle_beta   90.00
_cell.angle_gamma   90.00
#
_symmetry.space_group_name_H-M   'P 1'
#
loop_
_entity.id
_entity.type
_entity.pdbx_description
1 polymer ?
#
loop_
_entity_poly.entity_id
_entity_poly.type
_entity_poly.pdbx_seq_one_letter_code
_entity_poly.pdbx_strand_id
1 'polypeptide(L)'
;MSAMSDMLRGMGGGGGGGGGMPDIASMMNNPQMMAMAQQMMQNGGLANMMQNPAVANMMNRVQSGNMPSMEELMSNPALRDLASQFGAGPRQ
;
A
#
# COMPACT_ATOMS: atom_id res chain seq x y z
N MET A 1 -34.94 -21.35 -1.23
CA MET A 1 -33.68 -20.95 -1.91
C MET A 1 -33.63 -19.42 -2.00
N SER A 2 -33.58 -18.72 -0.85
CA SER A 2 -33.70 -17.24 -0.81
C SER A 2 -32.54 -16.57 -0.06
N ALA A 3 -31.95 -17.24 0.93
CA ALA A 3 -30.78 -16.72 1.66
C ALA A 3 -29.49 -16.63 0.80
N MET A 4 -29.37 -17.48 -0.23
CA MET A 4 -28.20 -17.47 -1.12
C MET A 4 -28.24 -16.31 -2.13
N SER A 5 -29.44 -15.91 -2.56
CA SER A 5 -29.65 -14.75 -3.41
C SER A 5 -29.44 -13.43 -2.67
N ASP A 6 -29.75 -13.35 -1.38
CA ASP A 6 -29.45 -12.18 -0.54
C ASP A 6 -27.94 -12.02 -0.27
N MET A 7 -27.21 -13.13 -0.05
CA MET A 7 -25.74 -13.07 0.06
C MET A 7 -25.07 -12.62 -1.23
N LEU A 8 -25.52 -13.11 -2.38
CA LEU A 8 -24.94 -12.74 -3.68
C LEU A 8 -25.20 -11.26 -4.00
N ARG A 9 -26.35 -10.72 -3.58
CA ARG A 9 -26.71 -9.31 -3.76
C ARG A 9 -26.01 -8.39 -2.75
N GLY A 10 -25.72 -8.86 -1.54
CA GLY A 10 -24.93 -8.12 -0.55
C GLY A 10 -23.43 -8.03 -0.88
N MET A 11 -22.90 -8.95 -1.69
CA MET A 11 -21.49 -8.97 -2.06
C MET A 11 -21.19 -8.28 -3.40
N GLY A 12 -22.22 -7.91 -4.18
CA GLY A 12 -22.07 -7.58 -5.60
C GLY A 12 -22.59 -6.20 -6.05
N GLY A 13 -22.76 -5.23 -5.15
CA GLY A 13 -23.35 -3.93 -5.52
C GLY A 13 -22.71 -2.74 -4.83
N GLY A 14 -21.84 -2.01 -5.53
CA GLY A 14 -21.38 -0.69 -5.11
C GLY A 14 -20.01 -0.32 -5.66
N GLY A 15 -19.98 0.25 -6.88
CA GLY A 15 -18.78 0.86 -7.42
C GLY A 15 -18.43 2.19 -6.74
N GLY A 16 -17.15 2.55 -6.79
CA GLY A 16 -16.68 3.93 -6.76
C GLY A 16 -16.23 4.48 -5.41
N GLY A 17 -14.92 4.71 -5.30
CA GLY A 17 -14.36 5.73 -4.42
C GLY A 17 -13.90 5.24 -3.05
N GLY A 18 -12.59 5.14 -2.90
CA GLY A 18 -11.93 4.88 -1.62
C GLY A 18 -11.26 3.52 -1.60
N GLY A 19 -10.01 3.46 -2.07
CA GLY A 19 -9.05 2.42 -1.71
C GLY A 19 -8.68 2.49 -0.22
N GLY A 20 -9.70 2.49 0.64
CA GLY A 20 -9.62 2.46 2.08
C GLY A 20 -10.15 1.11 2.57
N MET A 21 -9.32 0.08 2.39
CA MET A 21 -9.27 -1.09 3.25
C MET A 21 -10.52 -2.00 3.34
N PRO A 22 -10.73 -2.89 2.37
CA PRO A 22 -11.38 -4.17 2.62
C PRO A 22 -10.42 -5.27 3.14
N ASP A 23 -9.12 -4.99 3.33
CA ASP A 23 -8.16 -5.98 3.85
C ASP A 23 -7.55 -5.58 5.20
N ILE A 24 -7.50 -4.30 5.58
CA ILE A 24 -6.75 -3.91 6.80
C ILE A 24 -7.45 -4.33 8.08
N ALA A 25 -8.78 -4.37 8.13
CA ALA A 25 -9.49 -4.95 9.28
C ALA A 25 -9.16 -6.45 9.48
N SER A 26 -8.90 -7.17 8.39
CA SER A 26 -8.50 -8.58 8.39
C SER A 26 -7.00 -8.75 8.64
N MET A 27 -6.16 -7.88 8.07
CA MET A 27 -4.71 -7.84 8.27
C MET A 27 -4.31 -7.44 9.69
N MET A 28 -5.00 -6.47 10.30
CA MET A 28 -4.79 -6.08 11.70
C MET A 28 -5.21 -7.20 12.65
N ASN A 29 -6.22 -7.99 12.28
CA ASN A 29 -6.60 -9.20 13.00
C ASN A 29 -5.67 -10.39 12.71
N ASN A 30 -4.72 -10.26 11.78
CA ASN A 30 -3.79 -11.33 11.47
C ASN A 30 -2.51 -11.19 12.33
N PRO A 31 -2.31 -12.05 13.35
CA PRO A 31 -1.18 -11.94 14.27
C PRO A 31 0.18 -12.06 13.56
N GLN A 32 0.25 -12.77 12.44
CA GLN A 32 1.49 -12.87 11.66
C GLN A 32 1.87 -11.53 11.00
N MET A 33 0.87 -10.77 10.55
CA MET A 33 1.12 -9.46 9.94
C MET A 33 1.43 -8.40 11.01
N MET A 34 0.76 -8.47 12.17
CA MET A 34 1.13 -7.67 13.34
C MET A 34 2.58 -7.94 13.78
N ALA A 35 3.02 -9.19 13.80
CA ALA A 35 4.40 -9.53 14.12
C ALA A 35 5.39 -8.98 13.07
N MET A 36 5.07 -9.09 11.78
CA MET A 36 5.88 -8.51 10.71
C MET A 36 5.92 -6.98 10.78
N ALA A 37 4.78 -6.32 11.03
CA ALA A 37 4.69 -4.88 11.19
C ALA A 37 5.45 -4.39 12.43
N GLN A 38 5.36 -5.12 13.55
CA GLN A 38 6.16 -4.87 14.74
C GLN A 38 7.65 -5.01 14.46
N GLN A 39 8.07 -6.05 13.71
CA GLN A 39 9.46 -6.23 13.33
C GLN A 39 9.91 -5.10 12.39
N MET A 40 9.07 -4.66 11.45
CA MET A 40 9.40 -3.59 10.52
C MET A 40 9.45 -2.21 11.21
N MET A 41 8.61 -1.99 12.23
CA MET A 41 8.68 -0.81 13.09
C MET A 41 9.91 -0.84 14.01
N GLN A 42 10.19 -1.99 14.64
CA GLN A 42 11.36 -2.16 15.51
C GLN A 42 12.68 -2.05 14.75
N ASN A 43 12.75 -2.55 13.52
CA ASN A 43 13.93 -2.42 12.65
C ASN A 43 14.00 -1.06 11.93
N GLY A 44 13.06 -0.14 12.18
CA GLY A 44 13.04 1.18 11.56
C GLY A 44 12.85 1.15 10.04
N GLY A 45 12.41 0.03 9.44
CA GLY A 45 12.13 -0.05 8.01
C GLY A 45 11.04 0.95 7.61
N LEU A 46 10.01 1.09 8.45
CA LEU A 46 8.96 2.10 8.26
C LEU A 46 9.50 3.52 8.44
N ALA A 47 10.41 3.74 9.39
CA ALA A 47 11.03 5.05 9.63
C ALA A 47 11.93 5.47 8.45
N ASN A 48 12.75 4.56 7.92
CA ASN A 48 13.55 4.78 6.72
C ASN A 48 12.67 5.05 5.49
N MET A 49 11.53 4.37 5.40
CA MET A 49 10.57 4.59 4.33
C MET A 49 9.88 5.95 4.46
N MET A 50 9.49 6.38 5.67
CA MET A 50 8.91 7.71 5.93
C MET A 50 9.93 8.85 5.75
N GLN A 51 11.21 8.59 6.05
CA GLN A 51 12.30 9.52 5.79
C GLN A 51 12.61 9.66 4.29
N ASN A 52 12.13 8.72 3.47
CA ASN A 52 12.33 8.80 2.04
C ASN A 52 11.39 9.86 1.43
N PRO A 53 11.92 10.94 0.84
CA PRO A 53 11.11 12.01 0.27
C PRO A 53 10.22 11.51 -0.89
N ALA A 54 10.61 10.45 -1.60
CA ALA A 54 9.78 9.82 -2.62
C ALA A 54 8.47 9.28 -2.04
N VAL A 55 8.59 8.58 -0.90
CA VAL A 55 7.46 7.99 -0.18
C VAL A 55 6.62 9.08 0.47
N ALA A 56 7.24 10.08 1.09
CA ALA A 56 6.51 11.21 1.67
C ALA A 56 5.64 11.93 0.62
N ASN A 57 6.18 12.14 -0.59
CA ASN A 57 5.43 12.75 -1.70
C ASN A 57 4.33 11.82 -2.26
N MET A 58 4.55 10.50 -2.24
CA MET A 58 3.53 9.53 -2.63
C MET A 58 2.42 9.48 -1.59
N MET A 59 2.76 9.45 -0.29
CA MET A 59 1.80 9.39 0.81
C MET A 59 0.92 10.64 0.84
N ASN A 60 1.49 11.82 0.62
CA ASN A 60 0.71 13.06 0.45
C ASN A 60 -0.29 12.96 -0.72
N ARG A 61 0.13 12.38 -1.85
CA ARG A 61 -0.73 12.20 -3.03
C ARG A 61 -1.84 11.17 -2.81
N VAL A 62 -1.50 10.03 -2.22
CA VAL A 62 -2.46 8.97 -1.84
C VAL A 62 -3.46 9.48 -0.80
N GLN A 63 -2.98 10.22 0.21
CA GLN A 63 -3.83 10.85 1.22
C GLN A 63 -4.77 11.90 0.60
N SER A 64 -4.32 12.59 -0.44
CA SER A 64 -5.15 13.50 -1.23
C SER A 64 -6.08 12.78 -2.24
N GLY A 65 -6.10 11.44 -2.25
CA GLY A 65 -6.95 10.63 -3.13
C GLY A 65 -6.46 10.53 -4.58
N ASN A 66 -5.29 11.08 -4.90
CA ASN A 66 -4.74 11.11 -6.25
C ASN A 66 -3.60 10.09 -6.36
N MET A 67 -3.94 8.81 -6.54
CA MET A 67 -2.94 7.78 -6.79
C MET A 67 -2.32 7.99 -8.19
N PRO A 68 -0.99 8.13 -8.30
CA PRO A 68 -0.32 8.27 -9.59
C PRO A 68 -0.54 7.03 -10.45
N SER A 69 -0.75 7.24 -11.75
CA SER A 69 -0.88 6.14 -12.72
C SER A 69 0.44 5.37 -12.87
N MET A 70 0.39 4.13 -13.36
CA MET A 70 1.60 3.30 -13.58
C MET A 70 2.60 3.98 -14.53
N GLU A 71 2.09 4.72 -15.52
CA GLU A 71 2.87 5.58 -16.42
C GLU A 71 3.64 6.66 -15.65
N GLU A 72 2.98 7.28 -14.69
CA GLU A 72 3.50 8.37 -13.86
C GLU A 72 4.43 7.88 -12.74
N LEU A 73 4.28 6.61 -12.35
CA LEU A 73 5.23 5.90 -11.49
C LEU A 73 6.52 5.60 -12.25
N MET A 74 6.44 5.09 -13.49
CA MET A 74 7.61 4.78 -14.32
C MET A 74 8.36 6.03 -14.76
N SER A 75 7.65 7.12 -15.03
CA SER A 75 8.24 8.42 -15.34
C SER A 75 8.66 9.20 -14.10
N ASN A 76 8.34 8.72 -12.89
CA ASN A 76 8.70 9.43 -11.66
C ASN A 76 10.20 9.31 -11.38
N PRO A 77 10.93 10.43 -11.29
CA PRO A 77 12.35 10.42 -10.94
C PRO A 77 12.58 9.86 -9.53
N ALA A 78 11.66 10.10 -8.59
CA ALA A 78 11.75 9.62 -7.22
C ALA A 78 11.65 8.08 -7.11
N LEU A 79 10.87 7.45 -8.00
CA LEU A 79 10.78 5.98 -8.09
C LEU A 79 11.98 5.38 -8.81
N ARG A 80 12.51 6.08 -9.81
CA ARG A 80 13.78 5.71 -10.43
C ARG A 80 14.93 5.79 -9.43
N ASP A 81 14.93 6.78 -8.54
CA ASP A 81 15.91 6.90 -7.45
C ASP A 81 15.77 5.76 -6.44
N LEU A 82 14.54 5.47 -6.00
CA LEU A 82 14.23 4.34 -5.12
C LEU A 82 14.63 3.00 -5.75
N ALA A 83 14.24 2.77 -7.00
CA ALA A 83 14.60 1.58 -7.77
C ALA A 83 16.11 1.53 -8.08
N SER A 84 16.80 2.67 -8.12
CA SER A 84 18.26 2.71 -8.21
C SER A 84 18.89 2.39 -6.86
N GLN A 85 18.30 2.82 -5.75
CA GLN A 85 18.79 2.58 -4.40
C GLN A 85 18.53 1.14 -3.93
N PHE A 86 17.43 0.52 -4.37
CA PHE A 86 17.07 -0.88 -4.09
C PHE A 86 17.48 -1.86 -5.19
N GLY A 87 17.50 -1.43 -6.46
CA GLY A 87 17.82 -2.26 -7.63
C GLY A 87 19.29 -2.17 -8.06
N ALA A 88 20.06 -1.18 -7.59
CA ALA A 88 21.50 -1.32 -7.51
C ALA A 88 21.82 -2.20 -6.30
N GLY A 89 21.65 -3.51 -6.48
CA GLY A 89 22.26 -4.49 -5.59
C GLY A 89 23.77 -4.22 -5.45
N PRO A 90 24.38 -4.60 -4.33
CA PRO A 90 25.76 -4.22 -4.00
C PRO A 90 26.68 -4.65 -5.15
N ARG A 91 27.30 -3.66 -5.80
CA ARG A 91 28.50 -3.89 -6.61
C ARG A 91 29.65 -4.13 -5.65
N GLN A 92 29.90 -5.40 -5.33
CA GLN A 92 31.14 -5.89 -4.73
C GLN A 92 31.58 -7.14 -5.50
#